data_AF-A0A7J6KNC9-F1
#
_entry.id   AF-A0A7J6KNC9-F1
#
_cell.length_a   1.000
_cell.length_b   1.000
_cell.length_c   1.000
_cell.angle_alpha   90.00
_cell.angle_beta   90.00
_cell.angle_gamma   90.00
#
_symmetry.space_group_name_H-M   'P 1'
#
loop_
_entity.id
_entity.type
_entity.pdbx_description
1 polymer ?
#
loop_
_entity_poly.entity_id
_entity_poly.type
_entity_poly.pdbx_seq_one_letter_code
_entity_poly.pdbx_strand_id
1 'polypeptide(L)'
;FIEKDVTLAGNTAYDEFIVNGASEDLAERARTSARESATAHNEVVQAARACGYGSGTATSSASPDALGVSSPSSTVVLIVQSPMPERYDGIADFEDWLRRYEADARGSGWTMSQMAERLGNYLRGTYFEVRHQHCSKTDFEAHRKALLDMFALVRPDEILDKFNSLTWDRSTRVVSFLTMLRRYMTNYNKTLPADHKLSSTHMDKMIMDRMIANAPDGAKSVLRRREPKTIQEVCEIFEDFKERAPAKSGGPAAAGIALGGTAADDHVSKLIDTFTASQNAM
;
A
#
# COMPACT_ATOMS: atom_id res chain seq x y z
N PHE A 1 21.80 -15.74 -12.04
CA PHE A 1 21.95 -15.96 -10.58
C PHE A 1 23.41 -16.30 -10.29
N ILE A 2 24.09 -15.48 -9.48
CA ILE A 2 25.51 -15.65 -9.14
C ILE A 2 25.56 -16.01 -7.66
N GLU A 3 26.25 -17.09 -7.32
CA GLU A 3 26.50 -17.47 -5.93
C GLU A 3 27.45 -16.46 -5.28
N LYS A 4 27.18 -16.11 -4.03
CA LYS A 4 28.04 -15.26 -3.23
C LYS A 4 29.12 -16.09 -2.55
N ASP A 5 30.35 -15.58 -2.51
CA ASP A 5 31.38 -16.13 -1.64
C ASP A 5 31.06 -15.78 -0.19
N VAL A 6 30.68 -16.80 0.59
CA VAL A 6 30.27 -16.67 2.00
C VAL A 6 31.42 -16.16 2.86
N THR A 7 32.65 -16.58 2.56
CA THR A 7 33.84 -16.19 3.35
C THR A 7 34.19 -14.74 3.08
N LEU A 8 34.15 -14.33 1.80
CA LEU A 8 34.37 -12.94 1.42
C LEU A 8 33.31 -12.01 2.03
N ALA A 9 32.02 -12.37 1.93
CA ALA A 9 30.92 -11.58 2.48
C ALA A 9 31.05 -11.39 4.00
N GLY A 10 31.45 -12.44 4.73
CA GLY A 10 31.72 -12.36 6.16
C GLY A 10 32.88 -11.43 6.49
N ASN A 11 34.02 -11.60 5.81
CA ASN A 11 35.22 -10.81 6.10
C ASN A 11 35.02 -9.32 5.75
N THR A 12 34.34 -9.01 4.63
CA THR A 12 34.00 -7.64 4.28
C THR A 12 33.12 -6.98 5.35
N ALA A 13 32.10 -7.68 5.85
CA ALA A 13 31.23 -7.14 6.91
C ALA A 13 31.99 -6.94 8.24
N TYR A 14 32.92 -7.84 8.56
CA TYR A 14 33.78 -7.69 9.74
C TYR A 14 34.69 -6.46 9.63
N ASP A 15 35.42 -6.36 8.51
CA ASP A 15 36.39 -5.28 8.28
C ASP A 15 35.72 -3.91 8.23
N GLU A 16 34.53 -3.81 7.62
CA GLU A 16 33.73 -2.57 7.62
C GLU A 16 33.34 -2.14 9.03
N PHE A 17 32.97 -3.07 9.90
CA PHE A 17 32.57 -2.74 11.28
C PHE A 17 33.79 -2.34 12.13
N ILE A 18 34.93 -3.02 11.97
CA ILE A 18 36.18 -2.65 12.65
C ILE A 18 36.69 -1.28 12.20
N VAL A 19 36.69 -1.00 10.89
CA VAL A 19 37.11 0.31 10.34
C VAL A 19 36.23 1.45 10.86
N ASN A 20 34.95 1.18 11.11
CA ASN A 20 34.00 2.15 11.69
C ASN A 20 34.05 2.23 13.23
N GLY A 21 35.04 1.61 13.87
CA GLY A 21 35.26 1.71 15.31
C GLY A 21 34.29 0.90 16.17
N ALA A 22 33.61 -0.10 15.59
CA ALA A 22 32.77 -1.02 16.35
C ALA A 22 33.60 -1.93 17.27
N SER A 23 32.98 -2.43 18.34
CA SER A 23 33.61 -3.45 19.18
C SER A 23 33.77 -4.76 18.42
N GLU A 24 34.79 -5.54 18.79
CA GLU A 24 35.10 -6.83 18.18
C GLU A 24 33.91 -7.80 18.23
N ASP A 25 33.16 -7.81 19.34
CA ASP A 25 31.93 -8.60 19.50
C ASP A 25 30.79 -8.17 18.55
N LEU A 26 30.77 -6.90 18.14
CA LEU A 26 29.77 -6.39 17.19
C LEU A 26 30.19 -6.71 15.75
N ALA A 27 31.49 -6.60 15.45
CA ALA A 27 32.05 -6.99 14.16
C ALA A 27 31.91 -8.50 13.91
N GLU A 28 32.12 -9.36 14.92
CA GLU A 28 31.96 -10.81 14.76
C GLU A 28 30.48 -11.22 14.61
N ARG A 29 29.56 -10.47 15.23
CA ARG A 29 28.11 -10.63 14.97
C ARG A 29 27.74 -10.22 13.55
N ALA A 30 28.27 -9.10 13.05
CA ALA A 30 28.07 -8.66 11.67
C ALA A 30 28.62 -9.68 10.66
N ARG A 31 29.81 -10.24 10.94
CA ARG A 31 30.43 -11.32 10.17
C ARG A 31 29.54 -12.55 10.10
N THR A 32 29.04 -13.01 11.24
CA THR A 32 28.18 -14.21 11.32
C THR A 32 26.89 -13.99 10.55
N SER A 33 26.24 -12.85 10.75
CA SER A 33 25.01 -12.49 10.03
C SER A 33 25.21 -12.37 8.51
N ALA A 34 26.35 -11.81 8.07
CA ALA A 34 26.69 -11.72 6.65
C ALA A 34 26.94 -13.09 6.02
N ARG A 35 27.56 -14.02 6.75
CA ARG A 35 27.76 -15.42 6.30
C ARG A 35 26.44 -16.16 6.19
N GLU A 36 25.57 -16.02 7.18
CA GLU A 36 24.23 -16.61 7.16
C GLU A 36 23.40 -16.07 5.99
N SER A 37 23.44 -14.75 5.75
CA SER A 37 22.75 -14.11 4.63
C SER A 37 23.29 -14.58 3.26
N ALA A 38 24.61 -14.69 3.12
CA ALA A 38 25.22 -15.21 1.89
C ALA A 38 24.89 -16.69 1.66
N THR A 39 24.82 -17.49 2.72
CA THR A 39 24.45 -18.90 2.67
C THR A 39 22.99 -19.07 2.25
N ALA A 40 22.07 -18.34 2.90
CA ALA A 40 20.65 -18.34 2.53
C ALA A 40 20.43 -17.86 1.08
N HIS A 41 21.20 -16.87 0.62
CA HIS A 41 21.16 -16.44 -0.78
C HIS A 41 21.59 -17.56 -1.74
N ASN A 42 22.67 -18.28 -1.42
CA ASN A 42 23.16 -19.39 -2.25
C ASN A 42 22.18 -20.56 -2.28
N GLU A 43 21.51 -20.86 -1.17
CA GLU A 43 20.43 -21.85 -1.12
C GLU A 43 19.28 -21.47 -2.05
N VAL A 44 18.88 -20.20 -2.08
CA VAL A 44 17.86 -19.69 -3.02
C VAL A 44 18.34 -19.78 -4.47
N VAL A 45 19.61 -19.48 -4.74
CA VAL A 45 20.20 -19.61 -6.09
C VAL A 45 20.23 -21.07 -6.54
N GLN A 46 20.58 -22.00 -5.65
CA GLN A 46 20.58 -23.43 -5.95
C GLN A 46 19.15 -23.96 -6.15
N ALA A 47 18.20 -23.54 -5.33
CA ALA A 47 16.79 -23.87 -5.50
C ALA A 47 16.24 -23.35 -6.84
N ALA A 48 16.58 -22.12 -7.22
CA ALA A 48 16.20 -21.54 -8.51
C ALA A 48 16.78 -22.33 -9.70
N ARG A 49 18.05 -22.77 -9.59
CA ARG A 49 18.66 -23.66 -10.60
C ARG A 49 17.97 -25.01 -10.68
N ALA A 50 17.63 -25.63 -9.54
CA ALA A 50 16.91 -26.89 -9.48
C ALA A 50 15.50 -26.79 -10.11
N CYS A 51 14.87 -25.61 -10.02
CA CYS A 51 13.59 -25.31 -10.69
C CYS A 51 13.73 -24.89 -12.17
N GLY A 52 14.92 -25.02 -12.77
CA GLY A 52 15.15 -24.74 -14.19
C GLY A 52 15.37 -23.26 -14.54
N TYR A 53 15.37 -22.35 -13.56
CA TYR A 53 15.70 -20.95 -13.78
C TYR A 53 17.22 -20.78 -13.86
N GLY A 54 17.78 -21.03 -15.04
CA GLY A 54 19.21 -20.83 -15.30
C GLY A 54 19.83 -21.57 -16.47
N SER A 55 19.08 -22.37 -17.25
CA SER A 55 19.63 -23.02 -18.45
C SER A 55 19.10 -22.38 -19.72
N GLY A 56 19.87 -21.44 -20.25
CA GLY A 56 19.74 -21.03 -21.64
C GLY A 56 20.49 -22.01 -22.53
N THR A 57 19.85 -23.09 -22.95
CA THR A 57 20.04 -23.72 -24.25
C THR A 57 18.77 -24.49 -24.61
N ALA A 58 18.10 -24.03 -25.65
CA ALA A 58 16.97 -24.72 -26.26
C ALA A 58 17.40 -26.07 -26.85
N THR A 59 16.61 -27.12 -26.63
CA THR A 59 16.33 -28.14 -27.66
C THR A 59 15.03 -28.86 -27.33
N SER A 60 14.15 -28.95 -28.33
CA SER A 60 12.85 -29.62 -28.31
C SER A 60 12.97 -31.13 -28.16
N SER A 61 12.04 -31.77 -27.44
CA SER A 61 11.11 -32.80 -27.98
C SER A 61 10.50 -33.72 -26.90
N ALA A 62 9.18 -33.90 -26.99
CA ALA A 62 8.34 -35.09 -26.74
C ALA A 62 8.45 -35.93 -25.43
N SER A 63 7.36 -35.82 -24.64
CA SER A 63 6.52 -36.81 -23.90
C SER A 63 7.12 -38.12 -23.28
N PRO A 64 6.31 -38.92 -22.54
CA PRO A 64 6.44 -39.08 -21.08
C PRO A 64 6.87 -40.50 -20.69
N ASP A 65 7.46 -40.70 -19.51
CA ASP A 65 7.06 -41.77 -18.58
C ASP A 65 7.91 -41.84 -17.31
N ALA A 66 7.18 -42.09 -16.22
CA ALA A 66 7.49 -42.94 -15.07
C ALA A 66 8.79 -42.69 -14.25
N LEU A 67 8.63 -42.28 -12.99
CA LEU A 67 8.75 -43.15 -11.81
C LEU A 67 8.88 -42.30 -10.54
N GLY A 68 8.19 -42.76 -9.48
CA GLY A 68 8.07 -42.05 -8.22
C GLY A 68 9.40 -41.79 -7.52
N VAL A 69 9.54 -40.58 -7.01
CA VAL A 69 10.40 -40.26 -5.89
C VAL A 69 9.57 -39.43 -4.92
N SER A 70 9.51 -39.92 -3.69
CA SER A 70 8.80 -39.38 -2.54
C SER A 70 8.85 -37.87 -2.48
N SER A 71 7.67 -37.23 -2.45
CA SER A 71 7.53 -35.80 -2.19
C SER A 71 8.24 -35.43 -0.88
N PRO A 72 9.31 -34.62 -0.90
CA PRO A 72 9.69 -33.92 0.31
C PRO A 72 8.55 -32.95 0.61
N SER A 73 8.02 -33.01 1.83
CA SER A 73 7.00 -32.10 2.33
C SER A 73 7.33 -30.68 1.88
N SER A 74 6.51 -30.16 0.97
CA SER A 74 6.64 -28.82 0.42
C SER A 74 6.45 -27.87 1.59
N THR A 75 7.54 -27.45 2.20
CA THR A 75 7.52 -26.27 3.06
C THR A 75 7.35 -25.13 2.07
N VAL A 76 6.10 -24.81 1.77
CA VAL A 76 5.74 -23.59 1.05
C VAL A 76 6.19 -22.46 1.94
N VAL A 77 7.43 -22.00 1.75
CA VAL A 77 7.86 -20.71 2.25
C VAL A 77 7.06 -19.71 1.45
N LEU A 78 5.88 -19.38 1.97
CA LEU A 78 5.16 -18.17 1.58
C LEU A 78 6.12 -17.03 1.91
N ILE A 79 6.87 -16.58 0.90
CA ILE A 79 7.46 -15.25 0.91
C ILE A 79 6.26 -14.31 0.89
N VAL A 80 5.74 -14.03 2.08
CA VAL A 80 4.74 -12.98 2.27
C VAL A 80 5.52 -11.69 2.01
N GLN A 81 5.53 -11.23 0.76
CA GLN A 81 5.92 -9.85 0.48
C GLN A 81 4.97 -8.99 1.30
N SER A 82 5.48 -8.37 2.36
CA SER A 82 4.68 -7.37 3.08
C SER A 82 4.28 -6.32 2.04
N PRO A 83 2.99 -6.09 1.82
CA PRO A 83 2.57 -5.11 0.83
C PRO A 83 3.09 -3.76 1.30
N MET A 84 3.96 -3.15 0.49
CA MET A 84 4.43 -1.78 0.75
C MET A 84 3.24 -0.86 1.01
N PRO A 85 3.38 0.15 1.88
CA PRO A 85 2.27 1.05 2.17
C PRO A 85 1.82 1.79 0.90
N GLU A 86 0.56 2.20 0.88
CA GLU A 86 0.03 3.07 -0.16
C GLU A 86 0.88 4.33 -0.30
N ARG A 87 0.97 4.90 -1.51
CA ARG A 87 1.71 6.14 -1.72
C ARG A 87 1.13 7.26 -0.86
N TYR A 88 2.01 7.98 -0.16
CA TYR A 88 1.67 9.15 0.64
C TYR A 88 1.10 10.26 -0.23
N ASP A 89 -0.10 10.72 0.12
CA ASP A 89 -0.83 11.80 -0.55
C ASP A 89 -1.10 12.99 0.39
N GLY A 90 -0.52 12.97 1.59
CA GLY A 90 -0.69 14.04 2.57
C GLY A 90 -1.89 13.92 3.48
N ILE A 91 -2.62 12.80 3.42
CA ILE A 91 -3.82 12.60 4.24
C ILE A 91 -3.49 11.92 5.54
N ALA A 92 -2.63 10.91 5.49
CA ALA A 92 -2.16 10.22 6.68
C ALA A 92 -1.20 11.11 7.46
N ASP A 93 -1.08 10.83 8.76
CA ASP A 93 0.03 11.35 9.54
C ASP A 93 1.34 10.89 8.89
N PHE A 94 2.21 11.84 8.55
CA PHE A 94 3.41 11.54 7.78
C PHE A 94 4.38 10.67 8.59
N GLU A 95 4.47 10.88 9.91
CA GLU A 95 5.35 10.11 10.77
C GLU A 95 4.91 8.65 10.86
N ASP A 96 3.63 8.41 11.12
CA ASP A 96 3.08 7.05 11.17
C ASP A 96 3.17 6.35 9.83
N TRP A 97 2.91 7.06 8.73
CA TRP A 97 3.08 6.51 7.38
C TRP A 97 4.55 6.14 7.10
N LEU A 98 5.49 7.03 7.42
CA LEU A 98 6.92 6.81 7.21
C LEU A 98 7.46 5.65 8.06
N ARG A 99 6.95 5.51 9.29
CA ARG A 99 7.26 4.37 10.17
C ARG A 99 6.84 3.04 9.56
N ARG A 100 5.66 2.97 8.93
CA ARG A 100 5.18 1.76 8.24
C ARG A 100 6.04 1.46 7.00
N TYR A 101 6.33 2.49 6.20
CA TYR A 101 7.22 2.36 5.04
C TYR A 101 8.58 1.77 5.43
N GLU A 102 9.18 2.28 6.50
CA GLU A 102 10.45 1.77 7.01
C GLU A 102 10.35 0.32 7.48
N ALA A 103 9.31 -0.02 8.25
CA ALA A 103 9.11 -1.38 8.74
C ALA A 103 8.95 -2.39 7.59
N ASP A 104 8.15 -2.05 6.58
CA ASP A 104 7.91 -2.90 5.42
C ASP A 104 9.17 -3.02 4.54
N ALA A 105 9.89 -1.92 4.33
CA ALA A 105 11.14 -1.92 3.56
C ALA A 105 12.22 -2.77 4.25
N ARG A 106 12.32 -2.70 5.59
CA ARG A 106 13.23 -3.55 6.38
C ARG A 106 12.80 -5.01 6.29
N GLY A 107 11.51 -5.29 6.40
CA GLY A 107 10.95 -6.64 6.21
C GLY A 107 11.20 -7.21 4.80
N SER A 108 11.34 -6.33 3.81
CA SER A 108 11.69 -6.67 2.43
C SER A 108 13.21 -6.75 2.17
N GLY A 109 14.03 -6.58 3.21
CA GLY A 109 15.49 -6.66 3.13
C GLY A 109 16.16 -5.48 2.43
N TRP A 110 15.51 -4.32 2.35
CA TRP A 110 16.11 -3.13 1.72
C TRP A 110 17.21 -2.56 2.61
N THR A 111 18.29 -2.09 2.00
CA THR A 111 19.31 -1.29 2.70
C THR A 111 18.82 0.14 2.90
N MET A 112 19.43 0.88 3.84
CA MET A 112 19.10 2.29 4.06
C MET A 112 19.23 3.14 2.79
N SER A 113 20.26 2.87 1.97
CA SER A 113 20.42 3.54 0.67
C SER A 113 19.25 3.23 -0.28
N GLN A 114 18.79 1.98 -0.34
CA GLN A 114 17.64 1.59 -1.16
C GLN A 114 16.33 2.18 -0.64
N MET A 115 16.15 2.30 0.67
CA MET A 115 15.02 3.01 1.27
C MET A 115 15.03 4.48 0.87
N ALA A 116 16.16 5.16 1.02
CA ALA A 116 16.32 6.57 0.63
C ALA A 116 16.01 6.77 -0.87
N GLU A 117 16.58 5.93 -1.74
CA GLU A 117 16.38 6.01 -3.18
C GLU A 117 14.91 5.80 -3.56
N ARG A 118 14.27 4.78 -2.99
CA ARG A 118 12.92 4.35 -3.38
C ARG A 118 11.82 5.16 -2.73
N LEU A 119 12.08 5.89 -1.64
CA LEU A 119 11.08 6.68 -0.92
C LEU A 119 10.29 7.61 -1.86
N GLY A 120 10.93 8.20 -2.86
CA GLY A 120 10.27 9.06 -3.84
C GLY A 120 9.14 8.37 -4.62
N ASN A 121 9.24 7.05 -4.87
CA ASN A 121 8.19 6.29 -5.56
C ASN A 121 6.91 6.13 -4.72
N TYR A 122 6.99 6.44 -3.44
CA TYR A 122 5.92 6.31 -2.46
C TYR A 122 5.41 7.67 -1.97
N LEU A 123 5.86 8.78 -2.56
CA LEU A 123 5.32 10.12 -2.30
C LEU A 123 4.54 10.59 -3.54
N ARG A 124 3.44 11.32 -3.35
CA ARG A 124 2.66 11.94 -4.44
C ARG A 124 2.76 13.45 -4.42
N GLY A 125 2.66 14.06 -5.60
CA GLY A 125 2.50 15.51 -5.75
C GLY A 125 3.60 16.31 -5.05
N THR A 126 3.19 17.31 -4.28
CA THR A 126 4.10 18.24 -3.58
C THR A 126 5.07 17.54 -2.62
N TYR A 127 4.69 16.40 -2.03
CA TYR A 127 5.57 15.64 -1.13
C TYR A 127 6.75 15.00 -1.87
N PHE A 128 6.53 14.55 -3.11
CA PHE A 128 7.61 14.07 -3.98
C PHE A 128 8.57 15.21 -4.34
N GLU A 129 8.02 16.38 -4.72
CA GLU A 129 8.82 17.56 -5.10
C GLU A 129 9.69 18.05 -3.94
N VAL A 130 9.13 18.16 -2.73
CA VAL A 130 9.88 18.55 -1.52
C VAL A 130 11.03 17.59 -1.25
N ARG A 131 10.78 16.27 -1.32
CA ARG A 131 11.83 15.26 -1.18
C ARG A 131 12.87 15.33 -2.30
N HIS A 132 12.46 15.68 -3.52
CA HIS A 132 13.39 15.81 -4.63
C HIS A 132 14.35 16.99 -4.44
N GLN A 133 13.84 18.11 -3.92
CA GLN A 133 14.60 19.36 -3.75
C GLN A 133 15.50 19.37 -2.51
N HIS A 134 15.07 18.73 -1.43
CA HIS A 134 15.69 18.90 -0.10
C HIS A 134 16.40 17.67 0.44
N CYS A 135 16.39 16.53 -0.26
CA CYS A 135 16.92 15.27 0.27
C CYS A 135 17.93 14.57 -0.68
N SER A 136 19.09 14.18 -0.15
CA SER A 136 20.20 13.54 -0.91
C SER A 136 20.01 12.04 -1.12
N LYS A 137 20.18 11.49 -2.33
CA LYS A 137 19.74 10.11 -2.69
C LYS A 137 20.18 8.93 -1.82
N THR A 138 21.18 9.06 -0.94
CA THR A 138 21.86 7.95 -0.26
C THR A 138 21.61 7.83 1.25
N ASP A 139 21.06 8.85 1.92
CA ASP A 139 20.96 8.89 3.38
C ASP A 139 19.49 8.94 3.84
N PHE A 140 18.98 7.78 4.29
CA PHE A 140 17.60 7.65 4.74
C PHE A 140 17.31 8.33 6.08
N GLU A 141 18.27 8.36 7.01
CA GLU A 141 18.07 9.00 8.30
C GLU A 141 18.01 10.53 8.15
N ALA A 142 18.85 11.08 7.28
CA ALA A 142 18.74 12.49 6.89
C ALA A 142 17.41 12.79 6.18
N HIS A 143 16.94 11.91 5.29
CA HIS A 143 15.61 12.05 4.65
C HIS A 143 14.51 12.08 5.70
N ARG A 144 14.53 11.11 6.62
CA ARG A 144 13.55 10.97 7.67
C ARG A 144 13.47 12.26 8.49
N LYS A 145 14.60 12.74 8.99
CA LYS A 145 14.63 13.96 9.80
C LYS A 145 14.15 15.18 9.02
N ALA A 146 14.65 15.37 7.80
CA ALA A 146 14.31 16.54 6.99
C ALA A 146 12.84 16.55 6.56
N LEU A 147 12.30 15.40 6.13
CA LEU A 147 10.90 15.28 5.71
C LEU A 147 9.95 15.36 6.90
N LEU A 148 10.32 14.79 8.05
CA LEU A 148 9.53 14.98 9.27
C LEU A 148 9.50 16.45 9.67
N ASP A 149 10.61 17.18 9.61
CA ASP A 149 10.62 18.62 9.92
C ASP A 149 9.78 19.44 8.93
N MET A 150 9.92 19.16 7.62
CA MET A 150 9.16 19.85 6.56
C MET A 150 7.67 19.51 6.55
N PHE A 151 7.30 18.30 6.97
CA PHE A 151 5.91 17.82 6.99
C PHE A 151 5.31 17.75 8.39
N ALA A 152 6.05 18.15 9.44
CA ALA A 152 5.57 18.25 10.83
C ALA A 152 4.41 19.24 10.97
N LEU A 153 4.19 20.06 9.95
CA LEU A 153 3.13 21.06 9.86
C LEU A 153 2.15 20.69 8.75
N VAL A 154 1.54 19.51 8.78
CA VAL A 154 0.25 19.37 8.10
C VAL A 154 -0.74 20.23 8.88
N ARG A 155 -0.89 21.49 8.43
CA ARG A 155 -1.81 22.44 9.06
C ARG A 155 -3.23 21.88 8.93
N PRO A 156 -4.05 21.92 9.99
CA PRO A 156 -5.46 21.54 9.91
C PRO A 156 -6.16 22.19 8.70
N ASP A 157 -5.79 23.43 8.40
CA ASP A 157 -6.28 24.20 7.25
C ASP A 157 -6.00 23.51 5.90
N GLU A 158 -4.84 22.89 5.72
CA GLU A 158 -4.49 22.20 4.47
C GLU A 158 -5.27 20.90 4.27
N ILE A 159 -5.56 20.16 5.35
CA ILE A 159 -6.40 18.96 5.26
C ILE A 159 -7.83 19.36 4.91
N LEU A 160 -8.33 20.44 5.52
CA LEU A 160 -9.66 20.94 5.27
C LEU A 160 -9.78 21.52 3.84
N ASP A 161 -8.78 22.25 3.36
CA ASP A 161 -8.72 22.75 1.98
C ASP A 161 -8.72 21.60 0.98
N LYS A 162 -7.90 20.57 1.20
CA LYS A 162 -7.92 19.38 0.35
C LYS A 162 -9.27 18.70 0.38
N PHE A 163 -9.89 18.52 1.55
CA PHE A 163 -11.25 17.98 1.69
C PHE A 163 -12.26 18.78 0.86
N ASN A 164 -12.18 20.12 0.91
CA ASN A 164 -13.02 21.04 0.15
C ASN A 164 -12.68 21.09 -1.35
N SER A 165 -11.56 20.54 -1.78
CA SER A 165 -11.19 20.40 -3.19
C SER A 165 -11.62 19.06 -3.80
N LEU A 166 -11.94 18.05 -2.98
CA LEU A 166 -12.26 16.70 -3.46
C LEU A 166 -13.51 16.68 -4.34
N THR A 167 -13.35 16.19 -5.56
CA THR A 167 -14.45 16.00 -6.50
C THR A 167 -14.74 14.53 -6.71
N TRP A 168 -16.03 14.19 -6.84
CA TRP A 168 -16.40 12.82 -7.18
C TRP A 168 -16.14 12.56 -8.66
N ASP A 169 -15.27 11.59 -8.96
CA ASP A 169 -15.12 11.01 -10.29
C ASP A 169 -16.28 10.04 -10.56
N ARG A 170 -17.14 10.39 -11.52
CA ARG A 170 -18.36 9.64 -11.88
C ARG A 170 -18.08 8.22 -12.39
N SER A 171 -16.83 7.92 -12.77
CA SER A 171 -16.41 6.56 -13.13
C SER A 171 -16.18 5.66 -11.90
N THR A 172 -16.00 6.25 -10.72
CA THR A 172 -15.73 5.54 -9.45
C THR A 172 -17.00 5.22 -8.67
N ARG A 173 -16.95 4.25 -7.75
CA ARG A 173 -18.08 3.92 -6.87
C ARG A 173 -18.29 5.03 -5.84
N VAL A 174 -19.55 5.36 -5.52
CA VAL A 174 -19.87 6.41 -4.53
C VAL A 174 -19.28 6.05 -3.17
N VAL A 175 -19.33 4.76 -2.81
CA VAL A 175 -18.74 4.23 -1.57
C VAL A 175 -17.23 4.50 -1.47
N SER A 176 -16.50 4.43 -2.59
CA SER A 176 -15.06 4.74 -2.61
C SER A 176 -14.81 6.22 -2.32
N PHE A 177 -15.63 7.10 -2.90
CA PHE A 177 -15.58 8.53 -2.63
C PHE A 177 -15.94 8.85 -1.18
N LEU A 178 -17.00 8.26 -0.63
CA LEU A 178 -17.38 8.39 0.78
C LEU A 178 -16.25 7.94 1.72
N THR A 179 -15.62 6.82 1.43
CA THR A 179 -14.48 6.31 2.22
C THR A 179 -13.33 7.32 2.24
N MET A 180 -13.06 7.96 1.10
CA MET A 180 -12.06 9.02 1.00
C MET A 180 -12.44 10.23 1.86
N LEU A 181 -13.68 10.72 1.77
CA LEU A 181 -14.17 11.84 2.58
C LEU A 181 -14.05 11.56 4.09
N ARG A 182 -14.46 10.36 4.53
CA ARG A 182 -14.34 9.91 5.93
C ARG A 182 -12.89 9.88 6.39
N ARG A 183 -11.97 9.42 5.54
CA ARG A 183 -10.53 9.39 5.83
C ARG A 183 -9.98 10.79 6.07
N TYR A 184 -10.31 11.74 5.19
CA TYR A 184 -9.90 13.15 5.34
C TYR A 184 -10.45 13.77 6.63
N MET A 185 -11.74 13.56 6.94
CA MET A 185 -12.34 14.14 8.14
C MET A 185 -11.82 13.53 9.44
N THR A 186 -11.58 12.22 9.44
CA THR A 186 -10.95 11.55 10.59
C THR A 186 -9.55 12.11 10.84
N ASN A 187 -8.76 12.34 9.80
CA ASN A 187 -7.40 12.85 9.96
C ASN A 187 -7.38 14.35 10.29
N TYR A 188 -8.26 15.16 9.70
CA TYR A 188 -8.48 16.54 10.13
C TYR A 188 -8.81 16.59 11.62
N ASN A 189 -9.77 15.77 12.07
CA ASN A 189 -10.16 15.74 13.48
C ASN A 189 -9.01 15.31 14.39
N LYS A 190 -8.07 14.45 13.95
CA LYS A 190 -6.86 14.11 14.71
C LYS A 190 -5.92 15.31 14.90
N THR A 191 -5.81 16.20 13.91
CA THR A 191 -4.95 17.40 13.99
C THR A 191 -5.50 18.51 14.88
N LEU A 192 -6.79 18.51 15.17
CA LEU A 192 -7.41 19.54 16.03
C LEU A 192 -6.99 19.40 17.50
N PRO A 193 -6.89 20.51 18.25
CA PRO A 193 -6.78 20.49 19.72
C PRO A 193 -7.91 19.67 20.37
N ALA A 194 -7.66 19.12 21.56
CA ALA A 194 -8.59 18.22 22.26
C ALA A 194 -9.95 18.87 22.57
N ASP A 195 -9.95 20.17 22.86
CA ASP A 195 -11.12 21.01 23.12
C ASP A 195 -11.90 21.40 21.85
N HIS A 196 -11.30 21.24 20.67
CA HIS A 196 -11.89 21.56 19.37
C HIS A 196 -12.24 20.33 18.53
N LYS A 197 -12.17 19.12 19.11
CA LYS A 197 -12.52 17.89 18.39
C LYS A 197 -13.97 17.93 17.91
N LEU A 198 -14.17 17.58 16.65
CA LEU A 198 -15.49 17.42 16.07
C LEU A 198 -16.15 16.15 16.59
N SER A 199 -17.44 16.24 16.92
CA SER A 199 -18.28 15.07 17.17
C SER A 199 -18.54 14.30 15.87
N SER A 200 -18.91 13.00 15.99
CA SER A 200 -19.27 12.19 14.81
C SER A 200 -20.35 12.84 13.98
N THR A 201 -21.38 13.39 14.63
CA THR A 201 -22.50 14.07 13.96
C THR A 201 -22.05 15.29 13.14
N HIS A 202 -21.09 16.08 13.65
CA HIS A 202 -20.56 17.22 12.90
C HIS A 202 -19.73 16.77 11.71
N MET A 203 -18.90 15.74 11.86
CA MET A 203 -18.14 15.17 10.75
C MET A 203 -19.07 14.62 9.66
N ASP A 204 -20.11 13.87 10.05
CA ASP A 204 -21.09 13.32 9.10
C ASP A 204 -21.82 14.42 8.34
N LYS A 205 -22.17 15.52 9.01
CA LYS A 205 -22.78 16.69 8.35
C LYS A 205 -21.85 17.30 7.32
N MET A 206 -20.57 17.54 7.66
CA MET A 206 -19.59 18.07 6.71
C MET A 206 -19.38 17.14 5.50
N ILE A 207 -19.38 15.83 5.73
CA ILE A 207 -19.29 14.82 4.67
C ILE A 207 -20.52 14.88 3.77
N MET A 208 -21.73 14.93 4.33
CA MET A 208 -22.97 15.07 3.56
C MET A 208 -22.99 16.35 2.74
N ASP A 209 -22.66 17.50 3.34
CA ASP A 209 -22.59 18.79 2.65
C ASP A 209 -21.60 18.71 1.48
N ARG A 210 -20.46 18.06 1.68
CA ARG A 210 -19.45 17.86 0.63
C ARG A 210 -19.94 16.92 -0.48
N MET A 211 -20.65 15.85 -0.13
CA MET A 211 -21.27 14.97 -1.12
C MET A 211 -22.28 15.77 -1.95
N ILE A 212 -23.24 16.44 -1.31
CA ILE A 212 -24.28 17.24 -1.97
C ILE A 212 -23.69 18.31 -2.90
N ALA A 213 -22.60 18.97 -2.49
CA ALA A 213 -21.90 19.94 -3.34
C ALA A 213 -21.33 19.31 -4.63
N ASN A 214 -20.96 18.03 -4.58
CA ASN A 214 -20.45 17.25 -5.71
C ASN A 214 -21.54 16.51 -6.51
N ALA A 215 -22.82 16.75 -6.19
CA ALA A 215 -23.92 16.08 -6.87
C ALA A 215 -23.93 16.40 -8.38
N PRO A 216 -24.14 15.39 -9.24
CA PRO A 216 -24.47 15.62 -10.64
C PRO A 216 -25.68 16.54 -10.77
N ASP A 217 -25.74 17.35 -11.84
CA ASP A 217 -26.82 18.34 -11.98
C ASP A 217 -28.22 17.71 -11.98
N GLY A 218 -28.37 16.49 -12.50
CA GLY A 218 -29.59 15.70 -12.40
C GLY A 218 -29.98 15.35 -10.95
N ALA A 219 -28.99 14.97 -10.13
CA ALA A 219 -29.20 14.59 -8.73
C ALA A 219 -29.53 15.78 -7.82
N LYS A 220 -29.06 17.00 -8.14
CA LYS A 220 -29.34 18.21 -7.34
C LYS A 220 -30.83 18.47 -7.13
N SER A 221 -31.64 18.23 -8.16
CA SER A 221 -33.09 18.37 -8.08
C SER A 221 -33.73 17.37 -7.12
N VAL A 222 -33.26 16.12 -7.13
CA VAL A 222 -33.73 15.04 -6.26
C VAL A 222 -33.32 15.30 -4.82
N LEU A 223 -32.08 15.75 -4.60
CA LEU A 223 -31.57 16.11 -3.27
C LEU A 223 -32.38 17.24 -2.64
N ARG A 224 -32.73 18.29 -3.40
CA ARG A 224 -33.60 19.38 -2.92
C ARG A 224 -35.01 18.92 -2.57
N ARG A 225 -35.54 17.91 -3.28
CA ARG A 225 -36.89 17.40 -3.05
C ARG A 225 -36.97 16.41 -1.90
N ARG A 226 -35.97 15.52 -1.77
CA ARG A 226 -35.94 14.48 -0.75
C ARG A 226 -35.36 14.96 0.58
N GLU A 227 -34.54 16.01 0.57
CA GLU A 227 -33.85 16.56 1.75
C GLU A 227 -33.24 15.46 2.64
N PRO A 228 -32.29 14.67 2.10
CA PRO A 228 -31.75 13.52 2.80
C PRO A 228 -31.09 13.93 4.12
N LYS A 229 -31.34 13.16 5.18
CA LYS A 229 -30.82 13.41 6.53
C LYS A 229 -29.64 12.53 6.89
N THR A 230 -29.38 11.50 6.09
CA THR A 230 -28.32 10.53 6.33
C THR A 230 -27.41 10.40 5.11
N ILE A 231 -26.14 10.07 5.37
CA ILE A 231 -25.15 9.78 4.32
C ILE A 231 -25.66 8.65 3.40
N GLN A 232 -26.37 7.67 3.97
CA GLN A 232 -26.91 6.53 3.23
C GLN A 232 -27.92 6.97 2.15
N GLU A 233 -28.86 7.85 2.51
CA GLU A 233 -29.83 8.39 1.56
C GLU A 233 -29.15 9.22 0.44
N VAL A 234 -28.09 9.95 0.76
CA VAL A 234 -27.30 10.68 -0.26
C VAL A 234 -26.58 9.70 -1.19
N CYS A 235 -25.97 8.63 -0.66
CA CYS A 235 -25.31 7.60 -1.45
C CYS A 235 -26.27 6.91 -2.43
N GLU A 236 -27.47 6.54 -1.97
CA GLU A 236 -28.50 5.92 -2.79
C GLU A 236 -28.90 6.83 -3.97
N ILE A 237 -29.11 8.12 -3.70
CA ILE A 237 -29.40 9.09 -4.75
C ILE A 237 -28.21 9.19 -5.72
N PHE A 238 -26.97 9.13 -5.26
CA PHE A 238 -25.80 9.27 -6.15
C PHE A 238 -25.60 8.07 -7.08
N GLU A 239 -25.85 6.85 -6.60
CA GLU A 239 -25.70 5.63 -7.40
C GLU A 239 -26.70 5.62 -8.58
N ASP A 240 -27.89 6.21 -8.42
CA ASP A 240 -28.88 6.37 -9.51
C ASP A 240 -28.38 7.26 -10.66
N PHE A 241 -27.44 8.17 -10.38
CA PHE A 241 -26.89 9.14 -11.36
C PHE A 241 -25.44 8.82 -11.75
N LYS A 242 -24.96 7.62 -11.44
CA LYS A 242 -23.67 7.16 -11.89
C LYS A 242 -23.67 7.03 -13.42
N GLU A 243 -22.63 7.53 -14.08
CA GLU A 243 -22.44 7.28 -15.49
C GLU A 243 -22.20 5.77 -15.69
N ARG A 244 -23.14 5.10 -16.36
CA ARG A 244 -22.90 3.74 -16.84
C ARG A 244 -21.73 3.85 -17.79
N ALA A 245 -20.60 3.22 -17.42
CA ALA A 245 -19.47 3.06 -18.31
C ALA A 245 -20.01 2.63 -19.68
N PRO A 246 -19.59 3.26 -20.79
CA PRO A 246 -20.04 2.84 -22.10
C PRO A 246 -19.75 1.36 -22.22
N ALA A 247 -20.82 0.57 -22.39
CA ALA A 247 -20.67 -0.84 -22.73
C ALA A 247 -19.72 -0.87 -23.92
N LYS A 248 -18.57 -1.54 -23.78
CA LYS A 248 -17.65 -1.77 -24.88
C LYS A 248 -18.49 -2.28 -26.06
N SER A 249 -18.73 -1.42 -27.04
CA SER A 249 -19.43 -1.77 -28.26
C SER A 249 -18.64 -2.90 -28.91
N GLY A 250 -19.29 -4.04 -29.09
CA GLY A 250 -18.66 -5.29 -29.50
C GLY A 250 -17.93 -5.18 -30.84
N GLY A 251 -16.72 -5.74 -30.88
CA GLY A 251 -16.20 -6.43 -32.05
C GLY A 251 -16.56 -7.93 -31.94
N PRO A 252 -16.73 -8.65 -33.06
CA PRO A 252 -17.53 -9.86 -33.11
C PRO A 252 -16.86 -11.09 -32.49
N ALA A 253 -17.72 -11.87 -31.81
CA ALA A 253 -17.69 -13.27 -31.42
C ALA A 253 -16.42 -14.12 -31.68
N ALA A 254 -15.89 -14.70 -30.59
CA ALA A 254 -15.53 -16.11 -30.55
C ALA A 254 -16.17 -16.73 -29.30
N ALA A 255 -16.93 -17.81 -29.51
CA ALA A 255 -17.86 -18.42 -28.57
C ALA A 255 -17.20 -19.38 -27.56
N GLY A 256 -17.85 -19.51 -26.39
CA GLY A 256 -17.67 -20.58 -25.40
C GLY A 256 -16.52 -20.31 -24.42
N ILE A 257 -16.71 -20.22 -23.11
CA ILE A 257 -17.41 -21.16 -22.23
C ILE A 257 -17.97 -20.37 -21.03
N ALA A 258 -19.26 -20.57 -20.74
CA ALA A 258 -19.84 -20.19 -19.45
C ALA A 258 -19.47 -21.25 -18.41
N LEU A 259 -18.93 -20.85 -17.26
CA LEU A 259 -18.89 -21.67 -16.04
C LEU A 259 -18.69 -20.78 -14.80
N GLY A 260 -19.70 -20.80 -13.93
CA GLY A 260 -19.53 -20.73 -12.48
C GLY A 260 -19.46 -19.34 -11.83
N GLY A 261 -20.63 -18.80 -11.47
CA GLY A 261 -20.72 -17.94 -10.29
C GLY A 261 -20.52 -18.77 -9.01
N THR A 262 -20.06 -18.10 -7.94
CA THR A 262 -20.06 -18.45 -6.50
C THR A 262 -18.66 -18.39 -5.87
N ALA A 263 -18.45 -17.41 -4.97
CA ALA A 263 -17.63 -17.44 -3.75
C ALA A 263 -17.23 -16.02 -3.27
N ALA A 264 -17.00 -15.08 -4.19
CA ALA A 264 -16.47 -13.75 -3.85
C ALA A 264 -17.52 -12.81 -3.23
N ASP A 265 -18.77 -12.87 -3.69
CA ASP A 265 -19.86 -11.99 -3.22
C ASP A 265 -20.35 -12.33 -1.79
N ASP A 266 -20.22 -13.60 -1.39
CA ASP A 266 -20.68 -14.07 -0.08
C ASP A 266 -19.67 -13.74 1.04
N HIS A 267 -18.39 -13.60 0.71
CA HIS A 267 -17.33 -13.25 1.66
C HIS A 267 -17.28 -11.74 1.96
N VAL A 268 -17.55 -10.90 0.95
CA VAL A 268 -17.58 -9.44 1.10
C VAL A 268 -18.81 -8.99 1.88
N SER A 269 -19.97 -9.64 1.66
CA SER A 269 -21.19 -9.37 2.44
C SER A 269 -21.01 -9.74 3.92
N LYS A 270 -20.37 -10.88 4.21
CA LYS A 270 -20.04 -11.29 5.59
C LYS A 270 -19.05 -10.35 6.29
N LEU A 271 -18.09 -9.76 5.56
CA LEU A 271 -17.15 -8.77 6.12
C LEU A 271 -17.84 -7.44 6.46
N ILE A 272 -18.83 -7.03 5.67
CA ILE A 272 -19.61 -5.81 5.92
C ILE A 272 -20.52 -5.99 7.14
N ASP A 273 -21.18 -7.14 7.28
CA ASP A 273 -22.03 -7.42 8.44
C ASP A 273 -21.22 -7.54 9.74
N THR A 274 -20.03 -8.15 9.69
CA THR A 274 -19.14 -8.28 10.85
C THR A 274 -18.58 -6.92 11.30
N PHE A 275 -18.24 -6.04 10.34
CA PHE A 275 -17.77 -4.70 10.65
C PHE A 275 -18.86 -3.82 11.27
N THR A 276 -20.09 -3.93 10.78
CA THR A 276 -21.24 -3.18 11.28
C THR A 276 -21.68 -3.65 12.67
N ALA A 277 -21.57 -4.95 12.96
CA ALA A 277 -21.82 -5.49 14.31
C ALA A 277 -20.79 -5.02 15.35
N SER A 278 -19.51 -4.84 14.94
CA SER A 278 -18.45 -4.39 15.87
C SER A 278 -18.56 -2.92 16.29
N GLN A 279 -19.21 -2.08 15.49
CA GLN A 279 -19.39 -0.65 15.79
C GLN A 279 -20.60 -0.35 16.67
N ASN A 280 -21.55 -1.29 16.79
CA ASN A 280 -22.74 -1.14 17.64
C ASN A 280 -22.60 -1.79 19.03
N ALA A 281 -21.42 -2.34 19.34
CA ALA A 281 -21.13 -3.04 20.60
C ALA A 281 -20.18 -2.27 21.54
N MET A 282 -19.91 -1.00 21.27
CA MET A 282 -19.26 -0.04 22.18
C MET A 282 -20.21 1.11 22.48
#